data_AF-A0A4V1AVW4-F1
#
_entry.id   AF-A0A4V1AVW4-F1
#
_cell.length_a   1.000
_cell.length_b   1.000
_cell.length_c   1.000
_cell.angle_alpha   90.00
_cell.angle_beta   90.00
_cell.angle_gamma   90.00
#
_symmetry.space_group_name_H-M   'P 1'
#
loop_
_entity.id
_entity.type
_entity.pdbx_description
1 polymer ?
#
loop_
_entity_poly.entity_id
_entity_poly.type
_entity_poly.pdbx_seq_one_letter_code
_entity_poly.pdbx_strand_id
1 'polypeptide(L)'
;MSRRREIKQHLHSLQEISSIMDSMKMLALLEPRKLGRLLPAQQQVVNSVKAVAADFHHFYPPHQPLAQDSRHIYLLMGSERGFCGDVNEMELHRA
;
A
#
# COMPACT_ATOMS: atom_id res chain seq x y z
N MET A 1 45.80 -17.60 -1.93
CA MET A 1 44.76 -16.55 -2.01
C MET A 1 43.91 -16.67 -0.76
N SER A 2 44.14 -15.80 0.23
CA SER A 2 43.82 -16.11 1.63
C SER A 2 42.38 -15.79 2.03
N ARG A 3 41.82 -16.62 2.93
CA ARG A 3 40.54 -16.44 3.65
C ARG A 3 40.31 -15.01 4.16
N ARG A 4 41.39 -14.28 4.47
CA ARG A 4 41.35 -12.86 4.88
C ARG A 4 40.86 -11.93 3.77
N ARG A 5 41.23 -12.17 2.51
CA ARG A 5 40.77 -11.36 1.36
C ARG A 5 39.28 -11.56 1.11
N GLU A 6 38.82 -12.82 1.22
CA GLU A 6 37.41 -13.19 1.07
C GLU A 6 36.54 -12.54 2.16
N ILE A 7 36.97 -12.61 3.43
CA ILE A 7 36.27 -11.93 4.55
C ILE A 7 36.21 -10.41 4.32
N LYS A 8 37.32 -9.79 3.87
CA LYS A 8 37.33 -8.35 3.58
C LYS A 8 36.35 -7.97 2.46
N GLN A 9 36.27 -8.79 1.41
CA GLN A 9 35.30 -8.56 0.32
C GLN A 9 33.86 -8.71 0.84
N HIS A 10 33.59 -9.74 1.65
CA HIS A 10 32.26 -9.94 2.22
C HIS A 10 31.83 -8.77 3.12
N LEU A 11 32.72 -8.28 3.99
CA LEU A 11 32.45 -7.11 4.82
C LEU A 11 32.17 -5.86 4.00
N HIS A 12 32.92 -5.64 2.91
CA HIS A 12 32.67 -4.53 2.00
C HIS A 12 31.28 -4.60 1.37
N SER A 13 30.90 -5.78 0.87
CA SER A 13 29.57 -5.99 0.28
C SER A 13 28.44 -5.76 1.29
N LEU A 14 28.60 -6.19 2.54
CA LEU A 14 27.63 -5.92 3.60
C LEU A 14 27.51 -4.42 3.92
N GLN A 15 28.64 -3.70 3.89
CA GLN A 15 28.65 -2.24 4.08
C GLN A 15 27.87 -1.52 2.96
N GLU A 16 28.06 -1.95 1.72
CA GLU A 16 27.34 -1.41 0.56
C GLU A 16 25.83 -1.69 0.66
N ILE A 17 25.46 -2.92 1.01
CA ILE A 17 24.05 -3.29 1.23
C ILE A 17 23.43 -2.42 2.33
N SER A 18 24.12 -2.23 3.45
CA SER A 18 23.64 -1.37 4.55
C SER A 18 23.38 0.05 4.08
N SER A 19 24.27 0.63 3.27
CA SER A 19 24.11 1.98 2.75
C SER A 19 22.89 2.12 1.83
N ILE A 20 22.62 1.10 1.00
CA ILE A 20 21.42 1.04 0.17
C ILE A 20 20.17 0.95 1.05
N MET A 21 20.18 0.07 2.05
CA MET A 21 19.06 -0.11 2.98
C MET A 21 18.74 1.16 3.77
N ASP A 22 19.74 1.93 4.21
CA ASP A 22 19.53 3.19 4.90
C ASP A 22 18.82 4.22 4.01
N SER A 23 19.19 4.27 2.73
CA SER A 23 18.54 5.12 1.74
C SER A 23 17.08 4.69 1.50
N MET A 24 16.84 3.38 1.37
CA MET A 24 15.49 2.83 1.21
C MET A 24 14.62 3.09 2.44
N LYS A 25 15.17 2.98 3.65
CA LYS A 25 14.48 3.30 4.91
C LYS A 25 14.06 4.76 4.96
N MET A 26 14.94 5.67 4.53
CA MET A 26 14.61 7.09 4.48
C MET A 26 13.45 7.37 3.52
N LEU A 27 13.46 6.75 2.33
CA LEU A 27 12.36 6.86 1.37
C LEU A 27 11.06 6.29 1.93
N ALA A 28 11.10 5.11 2.53
CA ALA A 28 9.94 4.46 3.16
C ALA A 28 9.33 5.30 4.29
N LEU A 29 10.11 6.16 4.97
CA LEU A 29 9.61 7.09 5.97
C LEU A 29 9.03 8.37 5.35
N LEU A 30 9.54 8.82 4.20
CA LEU A 30 9.13 10.05 3.54
C LEU A 30 7.88 9.88 2.69
N GLU A 31 7.74 8.74 2.00
CA GLU A 31 6.61 8.46 1.11
C GLU A 31 5.25 8.52 1.84
N PRO A 32 5.05 7.88 3.01
CA PRO A 32 3.79 7.98 3.74
C PRO A 32 3.49 9.40 4.21
N ARG A 33 4.51 10.19 4.58
CA ARG A 33 4.33 11.60 4.96
C ARG A 33 3.87 12.44 3.78
N LYS A 34 4.41 12.20 2.59
CA LYS A 34 3.97 12.87 1.35
C LYS A 34 2.51 12.54 1.06
N LEU A 35 2.12 11.27 1.17
CA LEU A 35 0.72 10.83 0.99
C LEU A 35 -0.20 11.43 2.06
N GLY A 36 0.24 11.46 3.32
CA GLY A 36 -0.52 12.03 4.43
C GLY A 36 -0.87 13.51 4.23
N ARG A 37 -0.06 14.28 3.49
CA ARG A 37 -0.38 15.67 3.12
C ARG A 37 -1.52 15.79 2.12
N LEU A 38 -1.73 14.77 1.28
CA LEU A 38 -2.78 14.75 0.25
C LEU A 38 -4.10 14.18 0.77
N LEU A 39 -4.04 13.36 1.82
CA LEU A 39 -5.18 12.63 2.37
C LEU A 39 -6.36 13.53 2.78
N PRO A 40 -6.17 14.70 3.44
CA PRO A 40 -7.29 15.54 3.83
C PRO A 40 -8.12 16.05 2.64
N ALA A 41 -7.45 16.45 1.56
CA ALA A 41 -8.13 16.92 0.35
C ALA A 41 -8.91 15.79 -0.33
N GLN A 42 -8.33 14.58 -0.40
CA GLN A 42 -9.05 13.41 -0.92
C GLN A 42 -10.25 13.06 -0.05
N GLN A 43 -10.10 13.12 1.28
CA GLN A 43 -11.20 12.84 2.21
C GLN A 43 -12.35 13.85 2.04
N GLN A 44 -12.04 15.12 1.81
CA GLN A 44 -13.06 16.13 1.52
C GLN A 44 -13.83 15.81 0.24
N VAL A 45 -13.13 15.43 -0.83
CA VAL A 45 -13.79 15.03 -2.10
C VAL A 45 -14.70 13.82 -1.88
N VAL A 46 -14.21 12.78 -1.19
CA VAL A 46 -15.01 11.59 -0.87
C VAL A 46 -16.25 11.94 -0.06
N ASN A 47 -16.12 12.85 0.91
CA ASN A 47 -17.24 13.30 1.73
C ASN A 47 -18.29 14.04 0.89
N SER A 48 -17.86 14.91 -0.04
CA SER A 48 -18.78 15.58 -0.96
C SER A 48 -19.51 14.60 -1.87
N VAL A 49 -18.81 13.61 -2.43
CA VAL A 49 -19.43 12.57 -3.27
C VAL A 49 -20.45 11.77 -2.46
N LYS A 50 -20.12 11.41 -1.21
CA LYS A 50 -21.05 10.71 -0.32
C LYS A 50 -22.30 11.54 0.01
N ALA A 51 -22.14 12.84 0.25
CA ALA A 51 -23.27 13.74 0.52
C ALA A 51 -24.22 13.80 -0.69
N VAL A 52 -23.69 14.03 -1.89
CA VAL A 52 -24.49 14.06 -3.12
C VAL A 52 -25.16 12.72 -3.39
N ALA A 53 -24.45 11.61 -3.18
CA ALA A 53 -25.02 10.27 -3.34
C ALA A 53 -26.18 10.01 -2.36
N ALA A 54 -26.06 10.48 -1.12
CA ALA A 54 -27.12 10.35 -0.11
C ALA A 54 -28.36 11.18 -0.49
N ASP A 55 -28.16 12.42 -0.95
CA ASP A 55 -29.25 13.26 -1.46
C ASP A 55 -29.95 12.57 -2.64
N PHE A 56 -29.18 12.05 -3.61
CA PHE A 56 -29.73 11.33 -4.76
C PHE A 56 -30.56 10.12 -4.32
N HIS A 57 -30.07 9.34 -3.37
CA HIS A 57 -30.77 8.17 -2.85
C HIS A 57 -32.05 8.52 -2.09
N HIS A 58 -32.07 9.67 -1.41
CA HIS A 58 -33.26 10.18 -0.73
C HIS A 58 -34.37 10.53 -1.73
N PHE A 59 -34.02 11.22 -2.82
CA PHE A 59 -34.99 11.61 -3.85
C PHE A 59 -35.35 10.49 -4.83
N TYR A 60 -34.43 9.53 -5.04
CA TYR A 60 -34.59 8.40 -5.95
C TYR A 60 -34.21 7.08 -5.26
N PRO A 61 -35.09 6.54 -4.41
CA PRO A 61 -34.85 5.26 -3.75
C PRO A 61 -34.66 4.14 -4.79
N PRO A 62 -33.64 3.28 -4.66
CA PRO A 62 -33.39 2.23 -5.64
C PRO A 62 -34.57 1.25 -5.68
N HIS A 63 -35.07 1.01 -6.89
CA HIS A 63 -36.30 0.24 -7.11
C HIS A 63 -36.10 -1.28 -7.08
N GLN A 64 -34.87 -1.79 -6.92
CA GLN A 64 -34.60 -3.23 -6.96
C GLN A 64 -33.43 -3.62 -6.05
N PRO A 65 -33.58 -4.62 -5.17
CA PRO A 65 -32.44 -5.25 -4.53
C PRO A 65 -31.56 -5.91 -5.61
N LEU A 66 -30.25 -5.79 -5.46
CA LEU A 66 -29.27 -6.51 -6.28
C LEU A 66 -29.67 -7.98 -6.34
N ALA A 67 -29.78 -8.54 -7.55
CA ALA A 67 -30.21 -9.92 -7.76
C ALA A 67 -29.36 -10.88 -6.91
N GLN A 68 -30.00 -11.86 -6.28
CA GLN A 68 -29.37 -12.80 -5.33
C GLN A 68 -28.20 -13.62 -5.95
N ASP A 69 -28.10 -13.66 -7.28
CA ASP A 69 -26.98 -14.25 -8.03
C ASP A 69 -25.81 -13.28 -8.27
N SER A 70 -25.67 -12.25 -7.42
CA SER A 70 -24.53 -11.34 -7.48
C SER A 70 -23.23 -12.10 -7.23
N ARG A 71 -22.45 -12.28 -8.31
CA ARG A 71 -21.10 -12.84 -8.23
C ARG A 71 -20.25 -12.00 -7.29
N HIS A 72 -19.54 -12.65 -6.39
CA HIS A 72 -18.62 -11.98 -5.48
C HIS A 72 -17.41 -11.51 -6.28
N ILE A 73 -17.12 -10.21 -6.23
CA ILE A 73 -15.92 -9.61 -6.80
C ILE A 73 -14.99 -9.27 -5.65
N TYR A 74 -13.78 -9.83 -5.69
CA TYR A 74 -12.73 -9.54 -4.71
C TYR A 74 -11.71 -8.59 -5.35
N LEU A 75 -11.41 -7.50 -4.65
CA LEU A 75 -10.33 -6.58 -5.01
C LEU A 75 -9.27 -6.66 -3.92
N LEU A 76 -8.10 -7.19 -4.29
CA LEU A 76 -6.93 -7.27 -3.41
C LEU A 76 -5.95 -6.14 -3.79
N MET A 77 -5.43 -5.43 -2.80
CA MET A 77 -4.42 -4.39 -2.99
C MET A 77 -3.16 -4.76 -2.20
N GLY A 78 -2.02 -4.76 -2.87
CA GLY A 78 -0.71 -5.04 -2.27
C GLY A 78 0.37 -4.09 -2.80
N SER A 79 1.59 -4.27 -2.32
CA SER A 79 2.75 -3.54 -2.80
C SER A 79 3.28 -4.16 -4.11
N GLU A 80 3.59 -3.30 -5.09
CA GLU A 80 4.34 -3.68 -6.30
C GLU A 80 5.82 -4.00 -5.99
N ARG A 81 6.40 -3.30 -5.00
CA ARG A 81 7.80 -3.44 -4.61
C ARG A 81 7.98 -4.44 -3.48
N GLY A 82 9.09 -5.18 -3.51
CA GLY A 82 9.56 -6.01 -2.39
C GLY A 82 10.07 -5.18 -1.20
N PHE A 83 10.62 -5.86 -0.19
CA PHE A 83 11.06 -5.25 1.09
C PHE A 83 9.95 -4.54 1.88
N CYS A 84 8.70 -4.96 1.69
CA CYS A 84 7.53 -4.45 2.40
C CYS A 84 7.22 -5.20 3.71
N GLY A 85 8.14 -6.04 4.21
CA GLY A 85 7.88 -6.92 5.35
C GLY A 85 7.02 -8.10 4.92
N ASP A 86 5.99 -8.40 5.72
CA ASP A 86 4.99 -9.46 5.53
C ASP A 86 3.65 -8.93 4.98
N VAL A 87 3.61 -7.69 4.50
CA VAL A 87 2.37 -7.01 4.08
C VAL A 87 1.62 -7.80 3.01
N ASN A 88 2.30 -8.19 1.93
CA ASN A 88 1.64 -8.90 0.82
C ASN A 88 1.15 -10.29 1.25
N GLU A 89 1.93 -10.99 2.08
CA GLU A 89 1.58 -12.30 2.63
C GLU A 89 0.36 -12.20 3.57
N MET A 90 0.31 -11.18 4.43
CA MET A 90 -0.81 -10.93 5.33
C MET A 90 -2.11 -10.66 4.56
N GLU A 91 -2.05 -9.90 3.47
CA GLU A 91 -3.22 -9.61 2.63
C GLU A 91 -3.71 -10.88 1.90
N LEU A 92 -2.79 -11.72 1.43
CA LEU A 92 -3.15 -12.99 0.77
C LEU A 92 -3.84 -13.98 1.72
N HIS A 93 -3.45 -14.01 3.00
CA HIS A 93 -4.06 -14.89 4.00
C HIS A 93 -5.42 -14.40 4.54
N ARG A 94 -5.79 -13.15 4.24
CA ARG A 94 -7.06 -12.53 4.67
C ARG A 94 -8.14 -12.54 3.59
N ALA A 95 -7.75 -12.72 2.33
CA ALA A 95 -8.63 -12.80 1.16
C ALA A 95 -9.21 -14.21 0.97
#